data_AF-A0A090X0R8-F1
#
_entry.id   AF-A0A090X0R8-F1
#
_cell.length_a   1.000
_cell.length_b   1.000
_cell.length_c   1.000
_cell.angle_alpha   90.00
_cell.angle_beta   90.00
_cell.angle_gamma   90.00
#
_symmetry.space_group_name_H-M   'P 1'
#
loop_
_entity.id
_entity.type
_entity.pdbx_description
1 polymer ?
#
loop_
_entity_poly.entity_id
_entity_poly.type
_entity_poly.pdbx_seq_one_letter_code
_entity_poly.pdbx_strand_id
1 'polypeptide(L)'
;MRFKYNTEASKNKGATILKYLKLKQDSKLVHGELLFFNLSTSHFWDINQINWGNDTPNFLIGDSDIKADNVSLNQVNYQLANLLEIPIVTNNEAIANELHDWDVHYKYFDLMASGLKDTYGIEIEKKISEYPEFIITKKTP
;
A
#
# COMPACT_ATOMS: atom_id res chain seq x y z
N MET A 1 7.95 16.80 11.07
CA MET A 1 6.84 17.11 12.00
C MET A 1 6.88 16.11 13.14
N ARG A 2 6.69 16.51 14.40
CA ARG A 2 6.66 15.59 15.55
C ARG A 2 5.32 15.69 16.25
N PHE A 3 4.72 14.56 16.61
CA PHE A 3 3.46 14.50 17.35
C PHE A 3 3.75 14.09 18.78
N LYS A 4 3.23 14.86 19.74
CA LYS A 4 3.29 14.46 21.14
C LYS A 4 2.33 13.29 21.36
N TYR A 5 2.82 12.21 21.98
CA TYR A 5 2.05 10.99 22.22
C TYR A 5 0.76 11.27 23.02
N ASN A 6 -0.31 10.54 22.70
CA ASN A 6 -1.64 10.64 23.31
C ASN A 6 -2.32 12.02 23.24
N THR A 7 -1.93 12.86 22.27
CA THR A 7 -2.65 14.09 21.94
C THR A 7 -3.65 13.87 20.83
N GLU A 8 -4.64 14.75 20.70
CA GLU A 8 -5.59 14.74 19.57
C GLU A 8 -4.86 14.80 18.23
N ALA A 9 -3.81 15.61 18.13
CA ALA A 9 -2.94 15.67 16.96
C ALA A 9 -2.26 14.32 16.65
N SER A 10 -1.84 13.56 17.66
CA SER A 10 -1.25 12.22 17.46
C SER A 10 -2.28 11.13 17.13
N LYS A 11 -3.54 11.31 17.53
CA LYS A 11 -4.64 10.40 17.17
C LYS A 11 -5.15 10.69 15.76
N ASN A 12 -5.18 11.97 15.38
CA ASN A 12 -5.65 12.47 14.08
C ASN A 12 -4.49 12.99 13.21
N LYS A 13 -3.43 12.19 13.04
CA LYS A 13 -2.20 12.63 12.34
C LYS A 13 -2.48 13.14 10.93
N GLY A 14 -3.23 12.39 10.13
CA GLY A 14 -3.56 12.76 8.74
C GLY A 14 -4.26 14.11 8.65
N ALA A 15 -5.37 14.29 9.38
CA ALA A 15 -6.09 15.56 9.43
C ALA A 15 -5.21 16.72 9.93
N THR A 16 -4.34 16.46 10.91
CA THR A 16 -3.41 17.47 11.44
C THR A 16 -2.36 17.87 10.41
N ILE A 17 -1.80 16.91 9.66
CA ILE A 17 -0.86 17.16 8.57
C ILE A 17 -1.53 18.01 7.48
N LEU A 18 -2.70 17.60 7.01
CA LEU A 18 -3.45 18.34 5.99
C LEU A 18 -3.73 19.77 6.46
N LYS A 19 -4.19 19.95 7.69
CA LYS A 19 -4.44 21.29 8.26
C LYS A 19 -3.17 22.14 8.31
N TYR A 20 -2.07 21.59 8.82
CA TYR A 20 -0.81 22.30 8.96
C TYR A 20 -0.21 22.70 7.60
N LEU A 21 -0.27 21.81 6.62
CA LEU A 21 0.20 22.06 5.26
C LEU A 21 -0.78 22.91 4.43
N LYS A 22 -1.89 23.37 5.03
CA LYS A 22 -2.98 24.10 4.35
C LYS A 22 -3.50 23.32 3.13
N LEU A 23 -3.63 22.02 3.26
CA LEU A 23 -4.18 21.13 2.25
C LEU A 23 -5.66 20.84 2.56
N LYS A 24 -6.41 20.55 1.50
CA LYS A 24 -7.76 20.02 1.52
C LYS A 24 -7.71 18.64 0.86
N GLN A 25 -8.44 17.69 1.41
CA GLN A 25 -8.68 16.38 0.80
C GLN A 25 -10.15 16.32 0.43
N ASP A 26 -10.42 16.04 -0.83
CA ASP A 26 -11.74 15.69 -1.34
C ASP A 26 -11.74 14.21 -1.71
N SER A 27 -12.89 13.55 -1.60
CA SER A 27 -13.08 12.16 -2.01
C SER A 27 -14.25 12.05 -2.97
N LYS A 28 -14.10 11.27 -4.02
CA LYS A 28 -15.20 10.89 -4.91
C LYS A 28 -15.08 9.41 -5.27
N LEU A 29 -16.21 8.79 -5.59
CA LEU A 29 -16.20 7.48 -6.22
C LEU A 29 -15.97 7.65 -7.71
N VAL A 30 -15.03 6.88 -8.24
CA VAL A 30 -14.72 6.81 -9.67
C VAL A 30 -14.89 5.38 -10.14
N HIS A 31 -15.30 5.22 -11.39
CA HIS A 31 -15.45 3.93 -12.04
C HIS A 31 -14.31 3.75 -13.04
N GLY A 32 -13.54 2.66 -12.93
CA GLY A 32 -12.39 2.44 -13.80
C GLY A 32 -11.69 1.11 -13.57
N GLU A 33 -10.60 0.90 -14.28
CA GLU A 33 -9.74 -0.26 -14.10
C GLU A 33 -9.01 -0.19 -12.76
N LEU A 34 -8.98 -1.32 -12.05
CA LEU A 34 -8.24 -1.51 -10.82
C LEU A 34 -7.68 -2.94 -10.77
N LEU A 35 -6.69 -3.10 -9.90
CA LEU A 35 -6.21 -4.40 -9.45
C LEU A 35 -6.84 -4.74 -8.11
N PHE A 36 -7.59 -5.83 -8.08
CA PHE A 36 -8.20 -6.34 -6.86
C PHE A 36 -7.31 -7.42 -6.26
N PHE A 37 -6.86 -7.20 -5.03
CA PHE A 37 -6.05 -8.13 -4.27
C PHE A 37 -6.97 -8.84 -3.27
N ASN A 38 -7.23 -10.12 -3.55
CA ASN A 38 -8.04 -10.98 -2.70
C ASN A 38 -7.13 -11.67 -1.66
N LEU A 39 -7.36 -11.33 -0.40
CA LEU A 39 -6.62 -11.83 0.76
C LEU A 39 -7.38 -12.94 1.51
N SER A 40 -8.44 -13.52 0.92
CA SER A 40 -9.26 -14.53 1.62
C SER A 40 -8.49 -15.82 1.93
N THR A 41 -7.47 -16.11 1.13
CA THR A 41 -6.61 -17.29 1.24
C THR A 41 -5.17 -16.91 1.59
N SER A 42 -4.95 -15.69 2.07
CA SER A 42 -3.60 -15.20 2.34
C SER A 42 -2.95 -16.02 3.44
N HIS A 43 -1.74 -16.49 3.18
CA HIS A 43 -0.90 -17.20 4.12
C HIS A 43 0.47 -16.54 4.08
N PHE A 44 0.60 -15.46 4.85
CA PHE A 44 1.87 -14.79 4.98
C PHE A 44 2.81 -15.68 5.80
N TRP A 45 4.03 -15.86 5.32
CA TRP A 45 5.04 -16.67 5.98
C TRP A 45 5.32 -16.14 7.40
N ASP A 46 5.79 -17.06 8.26
CA ASP A 46 6.10 -16.78 9.66
C ASP A 46 7.05 -15.56 9.82
N ILE A 47 6.81 -14.78 10.86
CA ILE A 47 7.37 -13.45 11.18
C ILE A 47 8.87 -13.44 11.49
N ASN A 48 9.61 -14.48 11.13
CA ASN A 48 11.07 -14.50 11.18
C ASN A 48 11.62 -13.69 10.00
N GLN A 49 11.39 -12.38 10.07
CA GLN A 49 11.77 -11.38 9.08
C GLN A 49 13.29 -11.32 8.91
N ILE A 50 13.75 -11.12 7.68
CA ILE A 50 15.15 -10.84 7.39
C ILE A 50 15.38 -9.37 7.72
N ASN A 51 15.87 -9.09 8.92
CA ASN A 51 16.24 -7.73 9.32
C ASN A 51 17.42 -7.21 8.46
N TRP A 52 17.17 -6.22 7.60
CA TRP A 52 18.20 -5.62 6.75
C TRP A 52 19.17 -4.70 7.51
N GLY A 53 18.90 -4.42 8.79
CA GLY A 53 19.68 -3.56 9.67
C GLY A 53 18.97 -2.24 9.98
N ASN A 54 19.49 -1.49 10.96
CA ASN A 54 18.82 -0.28 11.47
C ASN A 54 18.88 0.93 10.52
N ASP A 55 19.77 0.94 9.53
CA ASP A 55 20.04 2.07 8.63
C ASP A 55 19.72 1.78 7.15
N THR A 56 18.97 0.70 6.87
CA THR A 56 18.60 0.33 5.50
C THR A 56 17.21 0.85 5.12
N PRO A 57 17.01 1.30 3.87
CA PRO A 57 15.67 1.62 3.38
C PRO A 57 14.75 0.39 3.44
N ASN A 58 13.51 0.59 3.90
CA ASN A 58 12.51 -0.49 3.94
C ASN A 58 12.02 -0.93 2.55
N PHE A 59 12.47 -0.28 1.47
CA PHE A 59 12.11 -0.60 0.09
C PHE A 59 13.35 -0.55 -0.80
N LEU A 60 13.50 -1.58 -1.62
CA LEU A 60 14.40 -1.63 -2.77
C LEU A 60 13.53 -1.81 -4.01
N ILE A 61 13.49 -0.80 -4.87
CA ILE A 61 12.69 -0.82 -6.10
C ILE A 61 13.67 -0.91 -7.27
N GLY A 62 13.67 -2.06 -7.96
CA GLY A 62 14.40 -2.28 -9.20
C GLY A 62 13.55 -1.96 -10.42
N ASP A 63 14.04 -2.30 -11.61
CA ASP A 63 13.31 -2.09 -12.87
C ASP A 63 12.13 -3.08 -13.06
N SER A 64 12.14 -4.19 -12.31
CA SER A 64 11.17 -5.29 -12.48
C SER A 64 10.56 -5.82 -11.21
N ASP A 65 11.10 -5.42 -10.06
CA ASP A 65 10.82 -6.02 -8.78
C ASP A 65 10.87 -4.98 -7.66
N ILE A 66 10.05 -5.23 -6.66
CA ILE A 66 10.07 -4.49 -5.40
C ILE A 66 10.36 -5.48 -4.28
N LYS A 67 11.37 -5.15 -3.49
CA LYS A 67 11.67 -5.84 -2.24
C LYS A 67 11.41 -4.90 -1.08
N ALA A 68 10.84 -5.41 0.00
CA ALA A 68 10.57 -4.61 1.17
C ALA A 68 10.76 -5.41 2.46
N ASP A 69 11.21 -4.73 3.51
CA ASP A 69 11.50 -5.30 4.83
C ASP A 69 10.59 -4.67 5.88
N ASN A 70 9.86 -5.52 6.62
CA ASN A 70 9.00 -5.14 7.73
C ASN A 70 8.02 -3.99 7.41
N VAL A 71 7.28 -4.11 6.30
CA VAL A 71 6.25 -3.15 5.88
C VAL A 71 4.91 -3.85 5.66
N SER A 72 3.83 -3.07 5.68
CA SER A 72 2.52 -3.61 5.40
C SER A 72 2.24 -3.74 3.91
N LEU A 73 1.34 -4.67 3.56
CA LEU A 73 0.87 -4.82 2.18
C LEU A 73 0.26 -3.52 1.65
N ASN A 74 -0.41 -2.72 2.50
CA ASN A 74 -0.91 -1.40 2.10
C ASN A 74 0.22 -0.45 1.65
N GLN A 75 1.38 -0.50 2.28
CA GLN A 75 2.54 0.29 1.86
C GLN A 75 3.12 -0.23 0.53
N VAL A 76 3.20 -1.56 0.35
CA VAL A 76 3.62 -2.17 -0.91
C VAL A 76 2.64 -1.83 -2.05
N ASN A 77 1.34 -1.95 -1.81
CA ASN A 77 0.28 -1.60 -2.74
C ASN A 77 0.37 -0.13 -3.17
N TYR A 78 0.71 0.78 -2.26
CA TYR A 78 0.94 2.18 -2.62
C TYR A 78 2.09 2.33 -3.62
N GLN A 79 3.22 1.64 -3.40
CA GLN A 79 4.35 1.66 -4.34
C GLN A 79 3.96 1.02 -5.68
N LEU A 80 3.34 -0.15 -5.65
CA LEU A 80 2.91 -0.87 -6.86
C LEU A 80 1.89 -0.05 -7.67
N ALA A 81 0.91 0.59 -7.01
CA ALA A 81 -0.08 1.42 -7.69
C ALA A 81 0.57 2.60 -8.43
N ASN A 82 1.61 3.22 -7.83
CA ASN A 82 2.36 4.29 -8.49
C ASN A 82 3.20 3.77 -9.66
N LEU A 83 3.83 2.60 -9.52
CA LEU A 83 4.68 2.00 -10.55
C LEU A 83 3.87 1.49 -11.76
N LEU A 84 2.67 0.94 -11.50
CA LEU A 84 1.79 0.39 -12.51
C LEU A 84 0.80 1.43 -13.07
N GLU A 85 0.70 2.60 -12.43
CA GLU A 85 -0.32 3.61 -12.70
C GLU A 85 -1.76 3.06 -12.65
N ILE A 86 -1.99 2.02 -11.82
CA ILE A 86 -3.28 1.35 -11.66
C ILE A 86 -3.63 1.29 -10.16
N PRO A 87 -4.82 1.74 -9.75
CA PRO A 87 -5.28 1.63 -8.37
C PRO A 87 -5.34 0.17 -7.90
N ILE A 88 -4.95 -0.06 -6.63
CA ILE A 88 -4.99 -1.37 -6.00
C ILE A 88 -5.98 -1.32 -4.82
N VAL A 89 -6.89 -2.30 -4.77
CA VAL A 89 -7.91 -2.43 -3.71
C VAL A 89 -7.80 -3.81 -3.08
N THR A 90 -7.87 -3.87 -1.75
CA THR A 90 -7.87 -5.13 -0.97
C THR A 90 -9.22 -5.38 -0.32
N ASN A 91 -9.54 -6.64 -0.04
CA ASN A 91 -10.79 -7.03 0.64
C ASN A 91 -10.65 -7.24 2.16
N ASN A 92 -9.44 -7.14 2.70
CA ASN A 92 -9.18 -7.33 4.13
C ASN A 92 -8.13 -6.32 4.64
N GLU A 93 -8.60 -5.21 5.20
CA GLU A 93 -7.73 -4.14 5.68
C GLU A 93 -6.89 -4.56 6.90
N ALA A 94 -7.40 -5.44 7.76
CA ALA A 94 -6.66 -5.90 8.93
C ALA A 94 -5.39 -6.67 8.51
N ILE A 95 -5.56 -7.66 7.64
CA ILE A 95 -4.47 -8.46 7.08
C ILE A 95 -3.51 -7.56 6.27
N ALA A 96 -4.04 -6.63 5.46
CA ALA A 96 -3.21 -5.73 4.66
C ALA A 96 -2.35 -4.75 5.48
N ASN A 97 -2.64 -4.59 6.78
CA ASN A 97 -1.88 -3.74 7.70
C ASN A 97 -0.85 -4.52 8.54
N GLU A 98 -0.83 -5.85 8.48
CA GLU A 98 0.20 -6.67 9.12
C GLU A 98 1.56 -6.46 8.43
N LEU A 99 2.65 -6.53 9.20
CA LEU A 99 4.00 -6.24 8.71
C LEU A 99 4.72 -7.52 8.29
N HIS A 100 5.22 -7.52 7.07
CA HIS A 100 5.94 -8.65 6.48
C HIS A 100 7.08 -8.17 5.59
N ASP A 101 7.88 -9.13 5.16
CA ASP A 101 8.86 -8.94 4.10
C ASP A 101 8.22 -9.31 2.77
N TRP A 102 8.57 -8.56 1.74
CA TRP A 102 7.99 -8.68 0.42
C TRP A 102 9.09 -8.77 -0.63
N ASP A 103 8.86 -9.63 -1.61
CA ASP A 103 9.59 -9.71 -2.87
C ASP A 103 8.54 -9.94 -3.96
N VAL A 104 8.34 -8.95 -4.83
CA VAL A 104 7.28 -8.93 -5.83
C VAL A 104 7.84 -8.51 -7.18
N HIS A 105 7.77 -9.41 -8.15
CA HIS A 105 8.04 -9.11 -9.56
C HIS A 105 6.80 -8.51 -10.21
N TYR A 106 6.84 -7.22 -10.56
CA TYR A 106 5.65 -6.48 -11.03
C TYR A 106 5.65 -6.15 -12.53
N LYS A 107 6.77 -6.33 -13.23
CA LYS A 107 6.89 -5.96 -14.66
C LYS A 107 5.93 -6.72 -15.57
N TYR A 108 5.64 -7.98 -15.25
CA TYR A 108 4.75 -8.84 -16.02
C TYR A 108 3.61 -9.30 -15.12
N PHE A 109 2.38 -9.02 -15.52
CA PHE A 109 1.19 -9.29 -14.71
C PHE A 109 1.08 -10.77 -14.31
N ASP A 110 1.29 -11.71 -15.24
CA ASP A 110 1.15 -13.14 -14.95
C ASP A 110 2.22 -13.63 -13.96
N LEU A 111 3.44 -13.07 -14.04
CA LEU A 111 4.51 -13.35 -13.09
C LEU A 111 4.20 -12.78 -11.70
N MET A 112 3.65 -11.56 -11.66
CA MET A 112 3.18 -10.95 -10.42
C MET A 112 2.06 -11.78 -9.79
N ALA A 113 1.09 -12.20 -10.60
CA ALA A 113 -0.07 -12.97 -10.14
C ALA A 113 0.33 -14.34 -9.60
N SER A 114 1.17 -15.07 -10.34
CA SER A 114 1.70 -16.36 -9.87
C SER A 114 2.57 -16.18 -8.63
N GLY A 115 3.51 -15.24 -8.62
CA GLY A 115 4.38 -15.00 -7.47
C GLY A 115 3.62 -14.62 -6.20
N LEU A 116 2.62 -13.73 -6.31
CA LEU A 116 1.79 -13.31 -5.18
C LEU A 116 0.91 -14.45 -4.64
N LYS A 117 0.35 -15.26 -5.54
CA LYS A 117 -0.47 -16.40 -5.18
C LYS A 117 0.36 -17.51 -4.53
N ASP A 118 1.46 -17.88 -5.16
CA ASP A 118 2.29 -19.02 -4.74
C ASP A 118 3.06 -18.72 -3.44
N THR A 119 3.49 -17.46 -3.25
CA THR A 119 4.30 -17.07 -2.09
C THR A 119 3.46 -16.60 -0.90
N TYR A 120 2.40 -15.82 -1.15
CA TYR A 120 1.64 -15.14 -0.08
C TYR A 120 0.17 -15.55 -0.03
N GLY A 121 -0.31 -16.39 -0.96
CA GLY A 121 -1.73 -16.74 -1.06
C GLY A 121 -2.62 -15.58 -1.51
N ILE A 122 -2.04 -14.53 -2.10
CA ILE A 122 -2.76 -13.34 -2.58
C ILE A 122 -3.16 -13.57 -4.03
N GLU A 123 -4.46 -13.64 -4.30
CA GLU A 123 -4.96 -13.72 -5.66
C GLU A 123 -5.22 -12.31 -6.20
N ILE A 124 -4.69 -12.00 -7.38
CA ILE A 124 -4.89 -10.69 -8.01
C ILE A 124 -5.73 -10.80 -9.27
N GLU A 125 -6.62 -9.84 -9.46
CA GLU A 125 -7.52 -9.81 -10.62
C GLU A 125 -7.63 -8.38 -11.16
N LYS A 126 -7.54 -8.22 -12.49
CA LYS A 126 -7.88 -6.97 -13.17
C LYS A 126 -9.39 -6.86 -13.28
N LYS A 127 -9.96 -5.76 -12.78
CA LYS A 127 -11.41 -5.53 -12.80
C LYS A 127 -11.74 -4.10 -13.14
N ILE A 128 -12.93 -3.90 -13.70
CA ILE A 128 -13.54 -2.58 -13.81
C ILE A 128 -14.55 -2.46 -12.67
N SER A 129 -14.33 -1.52 -11.74
CA SER A 129 -15.20 -1.34 -10.59
C SER A 129 -15.14 0.10 -10.06
N GLU A 130 -15.97 0.38 -9.06
CA GLU A 130 -15.96 1.66 -8.36
C GLU A 130 -14.95 1.65 -7.21
N TYR A 131 -14.15 2.70 -7.09
CA TYR A 131 -13.19 2.87 -6.01
C TYR A 131 -13.12 4.34 -5.55
N PRO A 132 -12.73 4.60 -4.29
CA PRO A 132 -12.54 5.96 -3.80
C PRO A 132 -11.27 6.57 -4.40
N GLU A 133 -11.40 7.73 -5.03
CA GLU A 133 -10.28 8.60 -5.41
C GLU A 133 -10.17 9.75 -4.41
N PHE A 134 -8.97 9.94 -3.87
CA PHE A 134 -8.64 11.03 -2.95
C PHE A 134 -7.85 12.12 -3.67
N ILE A 135 -8.40 13.32 -3.74
CA ILE A 135 -7.76 14.48 -4.37
C ILE A 135 -7.26 15.41 -3.28
N ILE A 136 -5.95 15.62 -3.23
CA ILE A 136 -5.31 16.53 -2.27
C ILE A 136 -4.94 17.83 -2.99
N THR A 137 -5.51 18.95 -2.55
CA THR A 137 -5.28 20.28 -3.13
C THR A 137 -4.80 21.28 -2.08
N LYS A 138 -4.06 22.29 -2.52
CA LYS A 138 -3.70 23.43 -1.65
C LYS A 138 -4.93 24.31 -1.45
N LYS A 139 -5.22 24.68 -0.20
CA LYS A 139 -6.25 25.67 0.10
C LYS A 139 -5.82 27.01 -0.49
N THR A 140 -6.65 27.58 -1.36
CA THR A 140 -6.48 28.94 -1.89
C THR A 140 -6.41 29.92 -0.71
N PRO A 141 -5.54 30.95 -0.75
CA PRO A 141 -5.37 31.92 0.34
C PRO A 141 -6.65 32.58 0.80
#